data_AF-A0A7L9AVV7-F1
#
_entry.id   AF-A0A7L9AVV7-F1
#
_cell.length_a   1.000
_cell.length_b   1.000
_cell.length_c   1.000
_cell.angle_alpha   90.00
_cell.angle_beta   90.00
_cell.angle_gamma   90.00
#
_symmetry.space_group_name_H-M   'P 1'
#
loop_
_entity.id
_entity.type
_entity.pdbx_description
1 polymer ?
#
loop_
_entity_poly.entity_id
_entity_poly.type
_entity_poly.pdbx_seq_one_letter_code
_entity_poly.pdbx_strand_id
1 'polypeptide(L)'
;YLKALEVVPEFAAAHSNLASVLQQQGKLNEALMHYKEAIRIQPTFADAYSNMGNTLKEMQDIAGALQCYTRAIQINPAFADAHSNLASIHKDSGNIPEAIQSYRTALKLKPDFPDAYCNLAHCLQIVCDWTDYEARMKKLVSIVAEQLEKNRLPSVHPHHSMLYPLTHEFRKAIASRHANLCLEKVQVLHKPPYKFPRDLQSRLRIGYVSSDFGNHPTSHLMQSVPGLHDRAKVEIFCYALSPDDGTTFRSKIARESEHFTDLSQVPCNGKAADKIYSDGIHILVNMNGYTKGARNEIFALRPAPVQVMWLGYPGTSGASYMDYIVTDAVTSPVELASQYSEKLAYM
;
A
#
# COMPACT_ATOMS: atom_id res chain seq x y z
N TYR A 1 -19.43 18.14 -2.87
CA TYR A 1 -19.11 18.84 -1.61
C TYR A 1 -18.80 20.31 -1.79
N LEU A 2 -17.93 20.73 -2.72
CA LEU A 2 -17.61 22.16 -2.95
C LEU A 2 -18.86 23.05 -3.12
N LYS A 3 -19.78 22.69 -4.03
CA LYS A 3 -21.07 23.40 -4.17
C LYS A 3 -21.91 23.45 -2.89
N ALA A 4 -21.84 22.42 -2.04
CA ALA A 4 -22.55 22.42 -0.76
C ALA A 4 -21.94 23.42 0.21
N LEU A 5 -20.61 23.57 0.20
CA LEU A 5 -19.87 24.55 0.99
C LEU A 5 -19.98 25.98 0.44
N GLU A 6 -20.20 26.15 -0.86
CA GLU A 6 -20.55 27.46 -1.44
C GLU A 6 -21.91 27.97 -0.93
N VAL A 7 -22.89 27.07 -0.77
CA VAL A 7 -24.23 27.42 -0.29
C VAL A 7 -24.27 27.51 1.24
N VAL A 8 -23.57 26.60 1.94
CA VAL A 8 -23.50 26.56 3.40
C VAL A 8 -22.05 26.38 3.86
N PRO A 9 -21.31 27.49 4.09
CA PRO A 9 -19.90 27.42 4.50
C PRO A 9 -19.68 26.72 5.84
N GLU A 10 -20.56 26.94 6.82
CA GLU A 10 -20.46 26.35 8.16
C GLU A 10 -21.07 24.93 8.22
N PHE A 11 -20.84 24.09 7.20
CA PHE A 11 -21.35 22.73 7.14
C PHE A 11 -20.26 21.68 7.45
N ALA A 12 -20.09 21.37 8.73
CA ALA A 12 -19.04 20.48 9.23
C ALA A 12 -18.97 19.12 8.51
N ALA A 13 -20.11 18.47 8.27
CA ALA A 13 -20.16 17.18 7.59
C ALA A 13 -19.69 17.26 6.12
N ALA A 14 -20.00 18.35 5.41
CA ALA A 14 -19.51 18.54 4.04
C ALA A 14 -18.01 18.80 3.99
N HIS A 15 -17.45 19.53 4.97
CA HIS A 15 -16.01 19.68 5.15
C HIS A 15 -15.33 18.32 5.39
N SER A 16 -15.84 17.53 6.34
CA SER A 16 -15.29 16.20 6.67
C SER A 16 -15.34 15.23 5.48
N ASN A 17 -16.46 15.20 4.76
CA ASN A 17 -16.60 14.33 3.59
C ASN A 17 -15.73 14.77 2.41
N LEU A 18 -15.56 16.09 2.18
CA LEU A 18 -14.62 16.60 1.19
C LEU A 18 -13.19 16.23 1.55
N ALA A 19 -12.81 16.37 2.82
CA ALA A 19 -11.50 15.98 3.32
C ALA A 19 -11.21 14.49 3.09
N SER A 20 -12.19 13.61 3.33
CA SER A 20 -12.05 12.18 3.07
C SER A 20 -11.80 11.86 1.58
N VAL A 21 -12.49 12.53 0.67
CA VAL A 21 -12.23 12.39 -0.77
C VAL A 21 -10.85 12.94 -1.15
N LEU A 22 -10.45 14.08 -0.60
CA LEU A 22 -9.12 14.66 -0.84
C LEU A 22 -8.00 13.75 -0.31
N GLN A 23 -8.20 13.12 0.84
CA GLN A 23 -7.30 12.12 1.40
C GLN A 23 -7.16 10.93 0.46
N GLN A 24 -8.27 10.37 -0.03
CA GLN A 24 -8.26 9.28 -1.00
C GLN A 24 -7.51 9.65 -2.31
N GLN A 25 -7.56 10.92 -2.71
CA GLN A 25 -6.81 11.48 -3.84
C GLN A 25 -5.33 11.75 -3.54
N GLY A 26 -4.87 11.54 -2.30
CA GLY A 26 -3.51 11.85 -1.86
C GLY A 26 -3.23 13.34 -1.63
N LYS A 27 -4.26 14.19 -1.64
CA LYS A 27 -4.16 15.63 -1.35
C LYS A 27 -4.21 15.89 0.16
N LEU A 28 -3.25 15.30 0.88
CA LEU A 28 -3.27 15.20 2.35
C LEU A 28 -3.30 16.57 3.05
N ASN A 29 -2.59 17.57 2.52
CA ASN A 29 -2.58 18.92 3.08
C ASN A 29 -3.96 19.61 2.97
N GLU A 30 -4.60 19.52 1.80
CA GLU A 30 -5.95 20.07 1.59
C GLU A 30 -6.98 19.33 2.47
N ALA A 31 -6.86 18.00 2.58
CA ALA A 31 -7.71 17.20 3.47
C ALA A 31 -7.58 17.66 4.93
N LEU A 32 -6.35 17.87 5.42
CA LEU A 32 -6.09 18.33 6.78
C LEU A 32 -6.74 19.70 7.05
N MET A 33 -6.71 20.62 6.09
CA MET A 33 -7.37 21.92 6.21
C MET A 33 -8.89 21.77 6.37
N HIS A 34 -9.52 20.94 5.53
CA HIS A 34 -10.96 20.72 5.63
C HIS A 34 -11.37 19.95 6.91
N TYR A 35 -10.58 18.99 7.39
CA TYR A 35 -10.85 18.35 8.69
C TYR A 35 -10.76 19.34 9.86
N LYS A 36 -9.72 20.20 9.87
CA LYS A 36 -9.59 21.25 10.89
C LYS A 36 -10.79 22.19 10.88
N GLU A 37 -11.29 22.54 9.70
CA GLU A 37 -12.47 23.39 9.58
C GLU A 37 -13.75 22.68 10.07
N ALA A 38 -13.94 21.40 9.74
CA ALA A 38 -15.04 20.60 10.29
C ALA A 38 -15.02 20.56 11.82
N ILE A 39 -13.83 20.43 12.42
CA ILE A 39 -13.62 20.43 13.88
C ILE A 39 -13.83 21.83 14.47
N ARG A 40 -13.43 22.91 13.78
CA ARG A 40 -13.68 24.28 14.21
C ARG A 40 -15.18 24.57 14.32
N ILE A 41 -15.95 24.14 13.31
CA ILE A 41 -17.41 24.30 13.26
C ILE A 41 -18.07 23.41 14.31
N GLN A 42 -17.63 22.17 14.45
CA GLN A 42 -18.17 21.20 15.41
C GLN A 42 -17.05 20.54 16.23
N PRO A 43 -16.67 21.11 17.39
CA PRO A 43 -15.56 20.60 18.22
C PRO A 43 -15.75 19.21 18.81
N THR A 44 -16.98 18.69 18.79
CA THR A 44 -17.35 17.35 19.26
C THR A 44 -17.52 16.36 18.11
N PHE A 45 -17.02 16.67 16.91
CA PHE A 45 -17.13 15.79 15.75
C PHE A 45 -16.07 14.67 15.77
N ALA A 46 -16.36 13.59 16.50
CA ALA A 46 -15.43 12.47 16.70
C ALA A 46 -14.95 11.83 15.38
N ASP A 47 -15.83 11.65 14.39
CA ASP A 47 -15.46 11.10 13.07
C ASP A 47 -14.42 11.97 12.35
N ALA A 48 -14.55 13.30 12.43
CA ALA A 48 -13.58 14.21 11.82
C ALA A 48 -12.20 14.08 12.47
N TYR A 49 -12.12 13.95 13.80
CA TYR A 49 -10.87 13.66 14.49
C TYR A 49 -10.27 12.32 14.06
N SER A 50 -11.08 11.25 14.01
CA SER A 50 -10.60 9.93 13.58
C SER A 50 -10.05 9.96 12.15
N ASN A 51 -10.78 10.55 11.20
CA ASN A 51 -10.31 10.62 9.82
C ASN A 51 -9.12 11.58 9.62
N MET A 52 -9.05 12.66 10.41
CA MET A 52 -7.87 13.51 10.46
C MET A 52 -6.64 12.74 10.97
N GLY A 53 -6.82 11.88 11.98
CA GLY A 53 -5.77 11.00 12.47
C GLY A 53 -5.25 10.05 11.39
N ASN A 54 -6.13 9.48 10.56
CA ASN A 54 -5.72 8.65 9.42
C ASN A 54 -4.87 9.44 8.41
N THR A 55 -5.26 10.69 8.14
CA THR A 55 -4.51 11.59 7.24
C THR A 55 -3.12 11.89 7.79
N LEU A 56 -3.02 12.21 9.09
CA LEU A 56 -1.73 12.46 9.75
C LEU A 56 -0.84 11.21 9.77
N LYS A 57 -1.42 10.03 9.97
CA LYS A 57 -0.72 8.75 9.87
C LYS A 57 -0.12 8.55 8.48
N GLU A 58 -0.87 8.84 7.41
CA GLU A 58 -0.36 8.77 6.04
C GLU A 58 0.80 9.76 5.80
N MET A 59 0.73 10.94 6.41
CA MET A 59 1.80 11.96 6.41
C MET A 59 3.00 11.61 7.31
N GLN A 60 3.01 10.43 7.96
CA GLN A 60 4.01 9.99 8.94
C GLN A 60 4.05 10.82 10.24
N ASP A 61 3.05 11.66 10.50
CA ASP A 61 2.88 12.34 11.79
C ASP A 61 2.13 11.43 12.78
N ILE A 62 2.86 10.45 13.31
CA ILE A 62 2.32 9.45 14.25
C ILE A 62 1.84 10.10 15.56
N ALA A 63 2.57 11.10 16.04
CA ALA A 63 2.21 11.81 17.28
C ALA A 63 0.89 12.57 17.13
N GLY A 64 0.72 13.31 16.03
CA GLY A 64 -0.53 13.98 15.70
C GLY A 64 -1.70 13.01 15.51
N ALA A 65 -1.46 11.87 14.84
CA ALA A 65 -2.48 10.84 14.65
C ALA A 65 -2.98 10.25 15.99
N LEU A 66 -2.06 9.94 16.92
CA LEU A 66 -2.39 9.46 18.26
C LEU A 66 -3.25 10.46 19.04
N GLN A 67 -2.89 11.74 19.00
CA GLN A 67 -3.67 12.79 19.65
C GLN A 67 -5.09 12.86 19.10
N CYS A 68 -5.23 12.73 17.77
CA CYS A 68 -6.53 12.75 17.11
C CYS A 68 -7.42 11.56 17.52
N TYR A 69 -6.90 10.33 17.50
CA TYR A 69 -7.67 9.16 17.91
C TYR A 69 -8.05 9.20 19.38
N THR A 70 -7.11 9.60 20.24
CA THR A 70 -7.36 9.77 21.68
C THR A 70 -8.46 10.79 21.90
N ARG A 71 -8.45 11.91 21.17
CA ARG A 71 -9.48 12.93 21.25
C ARG A 71 -10.85 12.42 20.76
N ALA A 72 -10.88 11.67 19.66
CA ALA A 72 -12.11 11.05 19.15
C ALA A 72 -12.73 10.10 20.19
N ILE A 73 -11.91 9.30 20.88
CA ILE A 73 -12.34 8.39 21.96
C ILE A 73 -12.80 9.18 23.19
N GLN A 74 -12.14 10.27 23.57
CA GLN A 74 -12.59 11.12 24.68
C GLN A 74 -13.96 11.76 24.42
N ILE A 75 -14.22 12.17 23.17
CA ILE A 75 -15.50 12.75 22.75
C ILE A 75 -16.59 11.67 22.71
N ASN A 76 -16.27 10.51 22.15
CA ASN A 76 -17.19 9.37 22.07
C ASN A 76 -16.46 8.06 22.45
N PRO A 77 -16.54 7.63 23.72
CA PRO A 77 -15.88 6.40 24.18
C PRO A 77 -16.38 5.13 23.49
N ALA A 78 -17.60 5.15 22.94
CA ALA A 78 -18.21 4.04 22.21
C ALA A 78 -17.84 4.03 20.72
N PHE A 79 -16.94 4.89 20.26
CA PHE A 79 -16.57 4.99 18.85
C PHE A 79 -15.59 3.88 18.42
N ALA A 80 -16.14 2.76 17.94
CA ALA A 80 -15.37 1.56 17.58
C ALA A 80 -14.27 1.82 16.56
N ASP A 81 -14.53 2.62 15.51
CA ASP A 81 -13.55 2.92 14.46
C ASP A 81 -12.31 3.66 15.00
N ALA A 82 -12.48 4.59 15.96
CA ALA A 82 -11.35 5.27 16.59
C ALA A 82 -10.50 4.31 17.45
N HIS A 83 -11.12 3.37 18.18
CA HIS A 83 -10.38 2.32 18.89
C HIS A 83 -9.60 1.42 17.93
N SER A 84 -10.18 1.04 16.79
CA SER A 84 -9.51 0.26 15.76
C SER A 84 -8.32 1.02 15.13
N ASN A 85 -8.48 2.31 14.85
CA ASN A 85 -7.41 3.13 14.29
C ASN A 85 -6.26 3.34 15.29
N LEU A 86 -6.58 3.54 16.57
CA LEU A 86 -5.59 3.58 17.65
C LEU A 86 -4.83 2.25 17.78
N ALA A 87 -5.54 1.14 17.74
CA ALA A 87 -4.96 -0.20 17.76
C ALA A 87 -3.98 -0.42 16.59
N SER A 88 -4.30 0.10 15.41
CA SER A 88 -3.40 0.03 14.26
C SER A 88 -2.11 0.81 14.49
N ILE A 89 -2.13 1.98 15.15
CA ILE A 89 -0.88 2.68 15.48
C ILE A 89 -0.07 1.87 16.50
N HIS A 90 -0.70 1.36 17.56
CA HIS A 90 0.01 0.54 18.54
C HIS A 90 0.69 -0.67 17.88
N LYS A 91 0.01 -1.33 16.95
CA LYS A 91 0.57 -2.42 16.15
C LYS A 91 1.80 -1.95 15.35
N ASP A 92 1.68 -0.83 14.63
CA ASP A 92 2.74 -0.31 13.77
C ASP A 92 3.96 0.20 14.58
N SER A 93 3.76 0.56 15.85
CA SER A 93 4.82 0.92 16.81
C SER A 93 5.40 -0.28 17.57
N GLY A 94 4.92 -1.51 17.33
CA GLY A 94 5.39 -2.72 18.02
C GLY A 94 4.74 -2.98 19.39
N ASN A 95 3.80 -2.14 19.82
CA ASN A 95 3.06 -2.28 21.07
C ASN A 95 1.87 -3.24 20.87
N ILE A 96 2.18 -4.51 20.61
CA ILE A 96 1.18 -5.53 20.26
C ILE A 96 0.14 -5.78 21.37
N PRO A 97 0.48 -5.83 22.67
CA PRO A 97 -0.51 -6.01 23.74
C PRO A 97 -1.58 -4.90 23.76
N GLU A 98 -1.18 -3.64 23.62
CA GLU A 98 -2.07 -2.48 23.58
C GLU A 98 -2.95 -2.50 22.33
N ALA A 99 -2.41 -2.93 21.19
CA ALA A 99 -3.16 -3.14 19.96
C ALA A 99 -4.26 -4.20 20.15
N ILE A 100 -3.93 -5.35 20.74
CA ILE A 100 -4.89 -6.43 21.02
C ILE A 100 -6.02 -5.91 21.91
N GLN A 101 -5.71 -5.20 22.98
CA GLN A 101 -6.72 -4.67 23.90
C GLN A 101 -7.65 -3.66 23.21
N SER A 102 -7.08 -2.80 22.37
CA SER A 102 -7.84 -1.77 21.64
C SER A 102 -8.74 -2.40 20.57
N TYR A 103 -8.27 -3.40 19.81
CA TYR A 103 -9.12 -4.14 18.88
C TYR A 103 -10.22 -4.94 19.58
N ARG A 104 -9.94 -5.57 20.72
CA ARG A 104 -10.97 -6.24 21.54
C ARG A 104 -12.04 -5.25 22.00
N THR A 105 -11.64 -4.03 22.36
CA THR A 105 -12.57 -2.95 22.72
C THR A 105 -13.43 -2.54 21.52
N ALA A 106 -12.83 -2.33 20.34
CA ALA A 106 -13.55 -2.03 19.12
C ALA A 106 -14.58 -3.12 18.77
N LEU A 107 -14.21 -4.39 18.88
CA LEU A 107 -15.11 -5.53 18.61
C LEU A 107 -16.20 -5.71 19.67
N LYS A 108 -15.95 -5.31 20.93
CA LYS A 108 -16.99 -5.28 21.98
C LYS A 108 -18.04 -4.22 21.67
N LEU A 109 -17.62 -3.07 21.17
CA LEU A 109 -18.50 -1.96 20.80
C LEU A 109 -19.25 -2.24 19.49
N LYS A 110 -18.57 -2.88 18.52
CA LYS A 110 -19.11 -3.24 17.20
C LYS A 110 -18.69 -4.67 16.84
N PRO A 111 -19.51 -5.69 17.17
CA PRO A 111 -19.18 -7.10 16.93
C PRO A 111 -19.00 -7.47 15.44
N ASP A 112 -19.77 -6.82 14.56
CA ASP A 112 -19.60 -6.94 13.11
C ASP A 112 -18.64 -5.86 12.60
N PHE A 113 -17.34 -6.11 12.80
CA PHE A 113 -16.28 -5.20 12.36
C PHE A 113 -15.11 -5.98 11.72
N PRO A 114 -15.20 -6.27 10.40
CA PRO A 114 -14.21 -7.05 9.67
C PRO A 114 -12.77 -6.56 9.82
N ASP A 115 -12.52 -5.24 9.66
CA ASP A 115 -11.16 -4.67 9.73
C ASP A 115 -10.52 -4.87 11.10
N ALA A 116 -11.26 -4.60 12.18
CA ALA A 116 -10.80 -4.82 13.54
C ALA A 116 -10.56 -6.32 13.81
N TYR A 117 -11.44 -7.19 13.32
CA TYR A 117 -11.31 -8.65 13.50
C TYR A 117 -10.07 -9.21 12.78
N CYS A 118 -9.86 -8.87 11.51
CA CYS A 118 -8.72 -9.34 10.74
C CYS A 118 -7.39 -8.80 11.28
N ASN A 119 -7.35 -7.53 11.70
CA ASN A 119 -6.15 -6.97 12.31
C ASN A 119 -5.86 -7.58 13.70
N LEU A 120 -6.88 -7.83 14.51
CA LEU A 120 -6.72 -8.56 15.77
C LEU A 120 -6.17 -9.97 15.51
N ALA A 121 -6.72 -10.70 14.55
CA ALA A 121 -6.25 -12.03 14.21
C ALA A 121 -4.76 -12.02 13.81
N HIS A 122 -4.32 -10.99 13.09
CA HIS A 122 -2.91 -10.80 12.77
C HIS A 122 -2.06 -10.48 14.02
N CYS A 123 -2.52 -9.64 14.94
CA CYS A 123 -1.83 -9.39 16.21
C CYS A 123 -1.68 -10.68 17.04
N LEU A 124 -2.73 -11.50 17.12
CA LEU A 124 -2.69 -12.80 17.81
C LEU A 124 -1.74 -13.77 17.12
N GLN A 125 -1.67 -13.76 15.78
CA GLN A 125 -0.69 -14.53 15.02
C GLN A 125 0.76 -14.11 15.35
N ILE A 126 1.05 -12.81 15.50
CA ILE A 126 2.38 -12.29 15.83
C ILE A 126 2.88 -12.83 17.18
N VAL A 127 2.00 -12.92 18.18
CA VAL A 127 2.37 -13.36 19.54
C VAL A 127 2.09 -14.84 19.80
N CYS A 128 1.77 -15.60 18.75
CA CYS A 128 1.41 -17.02 18.84
C CYS A 128 0.26 -17.32 19.83
N ASP A 129 -0.69 -16.40 19.99
CA ASP A 129 -1.93 -16.67 20.73
C ASP A 129 -2.88 -17.47 19.83
N TRP A 130 -2.91 -18.79 20.05
CA TRP A 130 -3.72 -19.74 19.29
C TRP A 130 -5.08 -20.07 19.95
N THR A 131 -5.54 -19.23 20.88
CA THR A 131 -6.88 -19.36 21.45
C THR A 131 -7.93 -19.34 20.33
N ASP A 132 -8.80 -20.35 20.30
CA ASP A 132 -9.86 -20.56 19.30
C ASP A 132 -9.37 -20.53 17.83
N TYR A 133 -8.13 -20.97 17.58
CA TYR A 133 -7.48 -20.86 16.26
C TYR A 133 -8.34 -21.36 15.10
N GLU A 134 -8.89 -22.58 15.19
CA GLU A 134 -9.72 -23.17 14.14
C GLU A 134 -10.98 -22.35 13.85
N ALA A 135 -11.66 -21.87 14.89
CA ALA A 135 -12.84 -21.02 14.74
C ALA A 135 -12.46 -19.66 14.14
N ARG A 136 -11.33 -19.10 14.56
CA ARG A 136 -10.78 -17.85 14.03
C ARG A 136 -10.44 -17.95 12.54
N MET A 137 -9.81 -19.05 12.12
CA MET A 137 -9.50 -19.29 10.71
C MET A 137 -10.77 -19.41 9.87
N LYS A 138 -11.77 -20.20 10.30
CA LYS A 138 -13.06 -20.30 9.61
C LYS A 138 -13.76 -18.95 9.48
N LYS A 139 -13.74 -18.13 10.53
CA LYS A 139 -14.34 -16.79 10.49
C LYS A 139 -13.59 -15.84 9.55
N LEU A 140 -12.26 -15.88 9.48
CA LEU A 140 -11.48 -15.11 8.50
C LEU A 140 -11.85 -15.48 7.05
N VAL A 141 -11.97 -16.78 6.75
CA VAL A 141 -12.39 -17.24 5.41
C VAL A 141 -13.79 -16.74 5.09
N SER A 142 -14.73 -16.83 6.03
CA SER A 142 -16.11 -16.34 5.86
C SER A 142 -16.18 -14.84 5.61
N ILE A 143 -15.41 -14.03 6.36
CA ILE A 143 -15.36 -12.58 6.18
C ILE A 143 -14.86 -12.23 4.77
N VAL A 144 -13.79 -12.88 4.32
CA VAL A 144 -13.23 -12.64 2.97
C VAL A 144 -14.25 -13.02 1.90
N ALA A 145 -14.91 -14.18 2.03
CA ALA A 145 -15.92 -14.63 1.07
C ALA A 145 -17.06 -13.60 0.93
N GLU A 146 -17.63 -13.16 2.07
CA GLU A 146 -18.71 -12.18 2.10
C GLU A 146 -18.30 -10.82 1.49
N GLN A 147 -17.09 -10.34 1.83
CA GLN A 147 -16.59 -9.07 1.31
C GLN A 147 -16.36 -9.12 -0.20
N LEU A 148 -15.80 -10.22 -0.71
CA LEU A 148 -15.58 -10.41 -2.14
C LEU A 148 -16.90 -10.49 -2.91
N GLU A 149 -17.90 -11.19 -2.39
CA GLU A 149 -19.25 -11.27 -2.97
C GLU A 149 -19.92 -9.89 -3.03
N LYS A 150 -19.77 -9.09 -1.97
CA LYS A 150 -20.30 -7.72 -1.88
C LYS A 150 -19.47 -6.66 -2.62
N ASN A 151 -18.47 -7.07 -3.42
CA ASN A 151 -17.53 -6.17 -4.12
C ASN A 151 -16.84 -5.16 -3.20
N ARG A 152 -16.60 -5.51 -1.92
CA ARG A 152 -15.88 -4.67 -0.96
C ARG A 152 -14.39 -4.99 -0.97
N LEU A 153 -13.58 -4.03 -0.53
CA LEU A 153 -12.17 -4.28 -0.24
C LEU A 153 -12.07 -5.30 0.91
N PRO A 154 -11.36 -6.42 0.74
CA PRO A 154 -11.18 -7.38 1.82
C PRO A 154 -10.35 -6.81 2.97
N SER A 155 -10.76 -7.11 4.21
CA SER A 155 -10.06 -6.71 5.42
C SER A 155 -8.76 -7.48 5.66
N VAL A 156 -8.60 -8.64 5.01
CA VAL A 156 -7.33 -9.36 4.98
C VAL A 156 -6.40 -8.68 3.98
N HIS A 157 -5.30 -8.13 4.48
CA HIS A 157 -4.25 -7.54 3.64
C HIS A 157 -3.58 -8.61 2.76
N PRO A 158 -3.18 -8.31 1.50
CA PRO A 158 -2.63 -9.31 0.57
C PRO A 158 -1.42 -10.05 1.14
N HIS A 159 -0.49 -9.33 1.78
CA HIS A 159 0.70 -9.91 2.43
C HIS A 159 0.36 -10.93 3.55
N HIS A 160 -0.80 -10.81 4.19
CA HIS A 160 -1.21 -11.73 5.26
C HIS A 160 -2.03 -12.92 4.74
N SER A 161 -2.53 -12.85 3.49
CA SER A 161 -3.41 -13.87 2.93
C SER A 161 -2.77 -15.26 2.84
N MET A 162 -1.44 -15.33 2.75
CA MET A 162 -0.69 -16.59 2.78
C MET A 162 -0.69 -17.29 4.15
N LEU A 163 -0.97 -16.55 5.23
CA LEU A 163 -0.95 -17.08 6.60
C LEU A 163 -2.24 -17.80 6.99
N TYR A 164 -3.29 -17.68 6.18
CA TYR A 164 -4.63 -18.18 6.47
C TYR A 164 -5.03 -19.27 5.46
N PRO A 165 -5.94 -20.19 5.83
CA PRO A 165 -6.39 -21.29 4.97
C PRO A 165 -7.40 -20.81 3.91
N LEU A 166 -7.04 -19.75 3.18
CA LEU A 166 -7.76 -19.24 2.02
C LEU A 166 -7.44 -20.10 0.79
N THR A 167 -8.34 -20.14 -0.18
CA THR A 167 -8.03 -20.74 -1.48
C THR A 167 -7.10 -19.83 -2.29
N HIS A 168 -6.47 -20.38 -3.34
CA HIS A 168 -5.63 -19.57 -4.24
C HIS A 168 -6.45 -18.46 -4.93
N GLU A 169 -7.71 -18.74 -5.29
CA GLU A 169 -8.62 -17.78 -5.88
C GLU A 169 -8.90 -16.61 -4.93
N PHE A 170 -9.11 -16.87 -3.64
CA PHE A 170 -9.30 -15.80 -2.65
C PHE A 170 -8.04 -14.96 -2.46
N ARG A 171 -6.85 -15.56 -2.39
CA ARG A 171 -5.58 -14.81 -2.29
C ARG A 171 -5.40 -13.88 -3.49
N LYS A 172 -5.59 -14.40 -4.70
CA LYS A 172 -5.53 -13.63 -5.94
C LYS A 172 -6.60 -12.53 -5.99
N ALA A 173 -7.84 -12.81 -5.59
CA ALA A 173 -8.92 -11.82 -5.56
C ALA A 173 -8.65 -10.69 -4.55
N ILE A 174 -8.12 -11.00 -3.38
CA ILE A 174 -7.68 -10.01 -2.38
C ILE A 174 -6.65 -9.06 -3.00
N ALA A 175 -5.63 -9.62 -3.65
CA ALA A 175 -4.59 -8.86 -4.34
C ALA A 175 -5.18 -7.99 -5.47
N SER A 176 -6.07 -8.54 -6.31
CA SER A 176 -6.75 -7.79 -7.38
C SER A 176 -7.57 -6.61 -6.87
N ARG A 177 -8.25 -6.73 -5.72
CA ARG A 177 -9.01 -5.61 -5.13
C ARG A 177 -8.09 -4.47 -4.69
N HIS A 178 -6.93 -4.79 -4.11
CA HIS A 178 -5.93 -3.79 -3.75
C HIS A 178 -5.30 -3.13 -5.00
N ALA A 179 -5.06 -3.90 -6.06
CA ALA A 179 -4.59 -3.35 -7.34
C ALA A 179 -5.58 -2.35 -7.95
N ASN A 180 -6.88 -2.65 -7.89
CA ASN A 180 -7.93 -1.79 -8.44
C ASN A 180 -8.03 -0.45 -7.72
N LEU A 181 -7.76 -0.40 -6.40
CA LEU A 181 -7.68 0.88 -5.68
C LEU A 181 -6.58 1.78 -6.24
N CYS A 182 -5.43 1.22 -6.65
CA CYS A 182 -4.38 2.00 -7.30
C CYS A 182 -4.87 2.57 -8.65
N LEU A 183 -5.64 1.79 -9.44
CA LEU A 183 -6.24 2.25 -10.69
C LEU A 183 -7.22 3.41 -10.47
N GLU A 184 -8.11 3.28 -9.49
CA GLU A 184 -9.08 4.33 -9.12
C GLU A 184 -8.37 5.63 -8.70
N LYS A 185 -7.31 5.53 -7.89
CA LYS A 185 -6.51 6.68 -7.46
C LYS A 185 -5.85 7.41 -8.63
N VAL A 186 -5.28 6.67 -9.59
CA VAL A 186 -4.58 7.30 -10.73
C VAL A 186 -5.51 7.80 -11.81
N GLN A 187 -6.75 7.29 -11.88
CA GLN A 187 -7.75 7.75 -12.84
C GLN A 187 -8.08 9.24 -12.66
N VAL A 188 -8.05 9.73 -11.42
CA VAL A 188 -8.26 11.16 -11.08
C VAL A 188 -7.18 12.07 -11.69
N LEU A 189 -6.01 11.53 -12.04
CA LEU A 189 -4.94 12.30 -12.68
C LEU A 189 -5.21 12.56 -14.17
N HIS A 190 -6.18 11.87 -14.78
CA HIS A 190 -6.54 11.99 -16.21
C HIS A 190 -5.34 11.92 -17.17
N LYS A 191 -4.31 11.12 -16.84
CA LYS A 191 -3.12 10.99 -17.69
C LYS A 191 -3.44 10.17 -18.94
N PRO A 192 -3.01 10.61 -20.14
CA PRO A 192 -3.11 9.78 -21.32
C PRO A 192 -2.18 8.56 -21.21
N PRO A 193 -2.49 7.44 -21.86
CA PRO A 193 -1.57 6.30 -21.94
C PRO A 193 -0.22 6.71 -22.53
N TYR A 194 0.86 6.25 -21.92
CA TYR A 194 2.21 6.38 -22.46
C TYR A 194 2.36 5.59 -23.76
N LYS A 195 3.23 6.05 -24.66
CA LYS A 195 3.47 5.43 -25.97
C LYS A 195 4.90 4.93 -26.05
N PHE A 196 5.08 3.70 -26.52
CA PHE A 196 6.39 3.06 -26.55
C PHE A 196 6.79 2.73 -27.99
N PRO A 197 8.08 2.91 -28.35
CA PRO A 197 8.60 2.39 -29.61
C PRO A 197 8.54 0.85 -29.60
N ARG A 198 8.36 0.24 -30.77
CA ARG A 198 8.34 -1.23 -30.91
C ARG A 198 9.75 -1.83 -30.99
N ASP A 199 10.69 -1.09 -31.57
CA ASP A 199 12.04 -1.56 -31.82
C ASP A 199 13.00 -1.08 -30.73
N LEU A 200 13.82 -2.01 -30.23
CA LEU A 200 14.90 -1.69 -29.30
C LEU A 200 16.10 -1.19 -30.11
N GLN A 201 16.31 0.13 -30.13
CA GLN A 201 17.44 0.75 -30.85
C GLN A 201 18.69 0.97 -29.98
N SER A 202 18.60 0.68 -28.67
CA SER A 202 19.65 0.94 -27.68
C SER A 202 19.84 -0.24 -26.74
N ARG A 203 20.73 -0.09 -25.76
CA ARG A 203 20.78 -0.96 -24.59
C ARG A 203 19.40 -1.10 -23.96
N LEU A 204 19.11 -2.29 -23.43
CA LEU A 204 17.88 -2.55 -22.69
C LEU A 204 17.92 -1.77 -21.38
N ARG A 205 17.01 -0.82 -21.22
CA ARG A 205 16.86 -0.05 -19.96
C ARG A 205 15.97 -0.78 -18.97
N ILE A 206 16.53 -1.13 -17.81
CA ILE A 206 15.81 -1.78 -16.71
C ILE A 206 15.75 -0.83 -15.52
N GLY A 207 14.54 -0.59 -15.01
CA GLY A 207 14.28 0.22 -13.83
C GLY A 207 13.86 -0.63 -12.64
N TYR A 208 14.66 -0.65 -11.58
CA TYR A 208 14.29 -1.27 -10.31
C TYR A 208 13.63 -0.24 -9.39
N VAL A 209 12.38 -0.47 -9.00
CA VAL A 209 11.62 0.42 -8.11
C VAL A 209 11.48 -0.24 -6.74
N SER A 210 11.96 0.43 -5.70
CA SER A 210 11.94 -0.12 -4.34
C SER A 210 11.91 0.95 -3.26
N SER A 211 11.10 0.76 -2.22
CA SER A 211 11.24 1.49 -0.94
C SER A 211 12.39 0.98 -0.07
N ASP A 212 13.11 -0.04 -0.52
CA ASP A 212 13.95 -0.85 0.35
C ASP A 212 15.43 -0.74 -0.02
N PHE A 213 15.81 0.28 -0.81
CA PHE A 213 17.20 0.64 -1.06
C PHE A 213 17.76 1.34 0.18
N GLY A 214 18.36 0.54 1.07
CA GLY A 214 18.78 0.91 2.42
C GLY A 214 19.02 -0.33 3.28
N ASN A 215 18.99 -0.20 4.60
CA ASN A 215 19.11 -1.34 5.50
C ASN A 215 17.79 -2.13 5.60
N HIS A 216 17.52 -2.91 4.56
CA HIS A 216 16.33 -3.75 4.43
C HIS A 216 16.70 -5.10 3.80
N PRO A 217 16.01 -6.21 4.15
CA PRO A 217 16.28 -7.54 3.57
C PRO A 217 16.38 -7.56 2.05
N THR A 218 15.54 -6.79 1.35
CA THR A 218 15.60 -6.63 -0.11
C THR A 218 17.02 -6.24 -0.56
N SER A 219 17.60 -5.19 0.04
CA SER A 219 18.96 -4.75 -0.28
C SER A 219 20.02 -5.76 0.16
N HIS A 220 19.84 -6.44 1.29
CA HIS A 220 20.77 -7.50 1.73
C HIS A 220 20.91 -8.61 0.67
N LEU A 221 19.82 -8.90 -0.04
CA LEU A 221 19.76 -9.93 -1.09
C LEU A 221 20.30 -9.45 -2.44
N MET A 222 19.93 -8.24 -2.90
CA MET A 222 20.19 -7.83 -4.30
C MET A 222 21.07 -6.61 -4.50
N GLN A 223 21.65 -6.00 -3.46
CA GLN A 223 22.45 -4.76 -3.57
C GLN A 223 23.59 -4.80 -4.61
N SER A 224 24.10 -5.99 -4.95
CA SER A 224 25.15 -6.17 -5.97
C SER A 224 24.60 -6.34 -7.38
N VAL A 225 23.32 -6.68 -7.56
CA VAL A 225 22.71 -6.93 -8.88
C VAL A 225 22.81 -5.72 -9.80
N PRO A 226 22.48 -4.47 -9.37
CA PRO A 226 22.62 -3.29 -10.23
C PRO A 226 24.01 -3.12 -10.83
N GLY A 227 25.07 -3.45 -10.08
CA GLY A 227 26.46 -3.33 -10.51
C GLY A 227 26.98 -4.46 -11.40
N LEU A 228 26.31 -5.61 -11.40
CA LEU A 228 26.75 -6.83 -12.11
C LEU A 228 26.09 -7.02 -13.49
N HIS A 229 25.20 -6.12 -13.90
CA HIS A 229 24.64 -6.15 -15.26
C HIS A 229 25.71 -5.93 -16.33
N ASP A 230 25.57 -6.62 -17.47
CA ASP A 230 26.41 -6.40 -18.65
C ASP A 230 26.11 -5.02 -19.25
N ARG A 231 26.95 -4.04 -18.92
CA ARG A 231 26.81 -2.64 -19.36
C ARG A 231 26.92 -2.47 -20.88
N ALA A 232 27.38 -3.46 -21.64
CA ALA A 232 27.31 -3.38 -23.10
C ALA A 232 25.88 -3.61 -23.62
N LYS A 233 25.02 -4.28 -22.85
CA LYS A 233 23.68 -4.71 -23.27
C LYS A 233 22.54 -4.06 -22.50
N VAL A 234 22.75 -3.77 -21.22
CA VAL A 234 21.69 -3.35 -20.28
C VAL A 234 22.12 -2.08 -19.59
N GLU A 235 21.24 -1.07 -19.55
CA GLU A 235 21.41 0.19 -18.82
C GLU A 235 20.52 0.22 -17.58
N ILE A 236 21.11 0.45 -16.40
CA ILE A 236 20.42 0.25 -15.12
C ILE A 236 20.00 1.53 -14.44
N PHE A 237 18.71 1.58 -14.08
CA PHE A 237 18.07 2.63 -13.31
C PHE A 237 17.55 2.06 -11.99
N CYS A 238 17.80 2.77 -10.89
CA CYS A 238 17.24 2.47 -9.58
C CYS A 238 16.39 3.66 -9.11
N TYR A 239 15.14 3.38 -8.75
CA TYR A 239 14.16 4.35 -8.29
C TYR A 239 13.82 4.08 -6.83
N ALA A 240 14.39 4.88 -5.93
CA ALA A 240 14.13 4.76 -4.50
C ALA A 240 12.80 5.41 -4.13
N LEU A 241 11.92 4.68 -3.46
CA LEU A 241 10.68 5.23 -2.90
C LEU A 241 10.87 5.75 -1.46
N SER A 242 12.03 5.47 -0.85
CA SER A 242 12.41 5.87 0.50
C SER A 242 13.56 6.91 0.49
N PRO A 243 13.58 7.82 1.48
CA PRO A 243 14.71 8.72 1.66
C PRO A 243 15.99 7.93 1.97
N ASP A 244 17.13 8.57 1.78
CA ASP A 244 18.42 7.99 2.16
C ASP A 244 18.49 7.78 3.68
N ASP A 245 18.83 6.55 4.09
CA ASP A 245 18.99 6.16 5.50
C ASP A 245 20.44 6.26 5.99
N GLY A 246 21.36 6.73 5.14
CA GLY A 246 22.78 6.91 5.43
C GLY A 246 23.59 5.61 5.45
N THR A 247 23.01 4.48 5.03
CA THR A 247 23.66 3.18 5.13
C THR A 247 24.52 2.83 3.92
N THR A 248 25.45 1.90 4.12
CA THR A 248 26.33 1.41 3.05
C THR A 248 25.57 0.69 1.95
N PHE A 249 24.40 0.10 2.27
CA PHE A 249 23.51 -0.54 1.30
C PHE A 249 22.99 0.47 0.28
N ARG A 250 22.41 1.59 0.74
CA ARG A 250 21.92 2.69 -0.11
C ARG A 250 23.04 3.27 -0.95
N SER A 251 24.19 3.56 -0.32
CA SER A 251 25.38 4.09 -1.00
C SER A 251 25.92 3.15 -2.09
N LYS A 252 25.95 1.83 -1.84
CA LYS A 252 26.41 0.84 -2.81
C LYS A 252 25.50 0.80 -4.03
N ILE A 253 24.18 0.66 -3.82
CA ILE A 253 23.21 0.59 -4.90
C ILE A 253 23.27 1.86 -5.75
N ALA A 254 23.29 3.05 -5.12
CA ALA A 254 23.37 4.31 -5.84
C ALA A 254 24.64 4.46 -6.67
N ARG A 255 25.80 4.05 -6.12
CA ARG A 255 27.09 4.11 -6.83
C ARG A 255 27.19 3.09 -7.98
N GLU A 256 26.62 1.91 -7.79
CA GLU A 256 26.77 0.80 -8.74
C GLU A 256 25.70 0.77 -9.82
N SER A 257 24.51 1.34 -9.57
CA SER A 257 23.56 1.68 -10.62
C SER A 257 24.14 2.77 -11.53
N GLU A 258 23.86 2.71 -12.83
CA GLU A 258 24.24 3.80 -13.75
C GLU A 258 23.42 5.07 -13.48
N HIS A 259 22.16 4.90 -13.09
CA HIS A 259 21.27 5.99 -12.74
C HIS A 259 20.54 5.68 -11.44
N PHE A 260 20.59 6.61 -10.48
CA PHE A 260 19.85 6.52 -9.22
C PHE A 260 18.94 7.74 -9.06
N THR A 261 17.64 7.51 -8.94
CA THR A 261 16.63 8.56 -8.77
C THR A 261 15.90 8.39 -7.44
N ASP A 262 15.90 9.42 -6.60
CA ASP A 262 15.13 9.44 -5.37
C ASP A 262 13.69 9.95 -5.63
N LEU A 263 12.75 9.02 -5.76
CA LEU A 263 11.32 9.32 -5.92
C LEU A 263 10.62 9.63 -4.59
N SER A 264 11.27 9.47 -3.43
CA SER A 264 10.71 9.92 -2.15
C SER A 264 10.50 11.44 -2.13
N GLN A 265 11.34 12.17 -2.88
CA GLN A 265 11.23 13.62 -3.08
C GLN A 265 10.17 14.01 -4.13
N VAL A 266 9.56 13.02 -4.80
CA VAL A 266 8.52 13.22 -5.83
C VAL A 266 7.22 12.54 -5.36
N PRO A 267 6.48 13.13 -4.40
CA PRO A 267 5.31 12.48 -3.80
C PRO A 267 4.17 12.27 -4.80
N CYS A 268 4.06 13.12 -5.83
CA CYS A 268 3.05 12.96 -6.87
C CYS A 268 3.38 11.75 -7.76
N ASN A 269 2.54 10.70 -7.69
CA ASN A 269 2.68 9.48 -8.49
C ASN A 269 2.69 9.77 -10.00
N GLY A 270 1.90 10.74 -10.46
CA GLY A 270 1.90 11.16 -11.86
C GLY A 270 3.24 11.72 -12.32
N LYS A 271 3.92 12.54 -11.51
CA LYS A 271 5.24 13.09 -11.85
C LYS A 271 6.34 12.04 -11.75
N ALA A 272 6.23 11.12 -10.79
CA ALA A 272 7.14 9.98 -10.67
C ALA A 272 7.06 9.07 -11.91
N ALA A 273 5.84 8.76 -12.40
CA ALA A 273 5.64 8.02 -13.63
C ALA A 273 6.20 8.76 -14.87
N ASP A 274 5.99 10.08 -14.97
CA ASP A 274 6.55 10.90 -16.06
C ASP A 274 8.09 10.85 -16.09
N LYS A 275 8.73 10.87 -14.91
CA LYS A 275 10.19 10.72 -14.79
C LYS A 275 10.64 9.36 -15.33
N ILE A 276 10.02 8.26 -14.89
CA ILE A 276 10.34 6.91 -15.36
C ILE A 276 10.14 6.79 -16.88
N TYR A 277 9.04 7.34 -17.40
CA TYR A 277 8.78 7.36 -18.84
C TYR A 277 9.84 8.16 -19.61
N SER A 278 10.25 9.32 -19.10
CA SER A 278 11.29 10.15 -19.72
C SER A 278 12.68 9.48 -19.76
N ASP A 279 12.95 8.57 -18.82
CA ASP A 279 14.16 7.74 -18.82
C ASP A 279 14.11 6.63 -19.89
N GLY A 280 12.95 6.37 -20.51
CA GLY A 280 12.80 5.37 -21.56
C GLY A 280 12.96 3.94 -21.05
N ILE A 281 12.45 3.66 -19.84
CA ILE A 281 12.53 2.32 -19.26
C ILE A 281 11.75 1.31 -20.11
N HIS A 282 12.40 0.19 -20.44
CA HIS A 282 11.79 -0.89 -21.21
C HIS A 282 11.15 -1.94 -20.28
N ILE A 283 11.86 -2.29 -19.20
CA ILE A 283 11.38 -3.22 -18.17
C ILE A 283 11.41 -2.50 -16.82
N LEU A 284 10.23 -2.31 -16.22
CA LEU A 284 10.10 -1.75 -14.88
C LEU A 284 9.82 -2.86 -13.87
N VAL A 285 10.69 -3.00 -12.89
CA VAL A 285 10.68 -4.07 -11.90
C VAL A 285 10.12 -3.54 -10.58
N ASN A 286 9.00 -4.12 -10.15
CA ASN A 286 8.37 -3.90 -8.86
C ASN A 286 8.98 -4.83 -7.82
N MET A 287 9.62 -4.24 -6.80
CA MET A 287 10.27 -4.98 -5.71
C MET A 287 9.51 -4.86 -4.38
N ASN A 288 8.29 -4.35 -4.39
CA ASN A 288 7.51 -4.09 -3.19
C ASN A 288 6.24 -4.95 -3.10
N GLY A 289 5.50 -5.08 -4.21
CA GLY A 289 4.14 -5.60 -4.17
C GLY A 289 3.30 -4.86 -3.13
N TYR A 290 2.71 -5.58 -2.17
CA TYR A 290 1.92 -5.01 -1.08
C TYR A 290 2.69 -4.95 0.23
N THR A 291 3.88 -4.35 0.22
CA THR A 291 4.67 -4.08 1.44
C THR A 291 4.67 -2.59 1.80
N LYS A 292 5.20 -2.27 3.00
CA LYS A 292 5.30 -0.89 3.48
C LYS A 292 6.14 -0.05 2.52
N GLY A 293 5.66 1.13 2.15
CA GLY A 293 6.37 2.06 1.25
C GLY A 293 6.10 1.84 -0.24
N ALA A 294 5.34 0.81 -0.61
CA ALA A 294 4.95 0.58 -2.00
C ALA A 294 4.17 1.76 -2.59
N ARG A 295 4.45 2.08 -3.87
CA ARG A 295 3.73 3.07 -4.67
C ARG A 295 3.26 2.44 -5.98
N ASN A 296 2.38 1.45 -5.87
CA ASN A 296 1.86 0.70 -7.03
C ASN A 296 1.05 1.56 -7.99
N GLU A 297 0.61 2.75 -7.58
CA GLU A 297 0.06 3.79 -8.45
C GLU A 297 1.02 4.15 -9.61
N ILE A 298 2.34 4.11 -9.39
CA ILE A 298 3.32 4.32 -10.45
C ILE A 298 3.20 3.25 -11.53
N PHE A 299 3.06 1.97 -11.13
CA PHE A 299 2.90 0.85 -12.05
C PHE A 299 1.51 0.84 -12.70
N ALA A 300 0.47 1.28 -11.98
CA ALA A 300 -0.88 1.42 -12.53
C ALA A 300 -0.95 2.42 -13.70
N LEU A 301 -0.08 3.45 -13.70
CA LEU A 301 0.08 4.40 -14.81
C LEU A 301 0.82 3.84 -16.02
N ARG A 302 1.42 2.64 -15.90
CA ARG A 302 2.19 1.94 -16.95
C ARG A 302 3.23 2.81 -17.69
N PRO A 303 4.23 3.40 -16.99
CA PRO A 303 5.27 4.22 -17.62
C PRO A 303 6.36 3.42 -18.37
N ALA A 304 6.27 2.08 -18.37
CA ALA A 304 7.12 1.18 -19.16
C ALA A 304 6.26 0.14 -19.91
N PRO A 305 6.73 -0.36 -21.08
CA PRO A 305 5.96 -1.32 -21.87
C PRO A 305 5.85 -2.69 -21.20
N VAL A 306 6.88 -3.11 -20.44
CA VAL A 306 6.89 -4.36 -19.67
C VAL A 306 7.10 -4.04 -18.19
N GLN A 307 6.21 -4.57 -17.34
CA GLN A 307 6.28 -4.42 -15.88
C GLN A 307 6.29 -5.77 -15.20
N VAL A 308 7.20 -5.95 -14.24
CA VAL A 308 7.53 -7.27 -13.69
C VAL A 308 7.60 -7.25 -12.17
N MET A 309 7.01 -8.24 -11.51
CA MET A 309 7.19 -8.49 -10.08
C MET A 309 8.48 -9.28 -9.84
N TRP A 310 9.31 -8.86 -8.88
CA TRP A 310 10.53 -9.61 -8.54
C TRP A 310 10.95 -9.45 -7.08
N LEU A 311 11.29 -10.58 -6.46
CA LEU A 311 12.00 -10.72 -5.19
C LEU A 311 11.25 -10.24 -3.93
N GLY A 312 10.95 -8.94 -3.82
CA GLY A 312 10.56 -8.34 -2.55
C GLY A 312 9.11 -8.59 -2.08
N TYR A 313 8.28 -9.23 -2.91
CA TYR A 313 6.93 -9.63 -2.52
C TYR A 313 6.66 -11.11 -2.86
N PRO A 314 6.37 -11.97 -1.86
CA PRO A 314 6.21 -13.40 -2.06
C PRO A 314 4.77 -13.77 -2.49
N GLY A 315 4.26 -13.17 -3.55
CA GLY A 315 2.90 -13.43 -4.03
C GLY A 315 2.54 -12.71 -5.32
N THR A 316 1.36 -13.01 -5.86
CA THR A 316 0.81 -12.29 -7.01
C THR A 316 0.41 -10.86 -6.62
N SER A 317 0.64 -9.90 -7.51
CA SER A 317 0.06 -8.56 -7.40
C SER A 317 -1.46 -8.59 -7.62
N GLY A 318 -2.00 -9.58 -8.33
CA GLY A 318 -3.40 -9.57 -8.76
C GLY A 318 -3.75 -8.44 -9.74
N ALA A 319 -2.76 -7.66 -10.18
CA ALA A 319 -2.95 -6.43 -10.95
C ALA A 319 -2.95 -6.69 -12.45
N SER A 320 -3.84 -6.03 -13.20
CA SER A 320 -3.84 -6.04 -14.66
C SER A 320 -2.69 -5.26 -15.28
N TYR A 321 -2.00 -4.43 -14.49
CA TYR A 321 -0.87 -3.62 -14.93
C TYR A 321 0.50 -4.28 -14.69
N MET A 322 0.56 -5.46 -14.07
CA MET A 322 1.80 -6.25 -13.94
C MET A 322 1.78 -7.40 -14.94
N ASP A 323 2.78 -7.48 -15.81
CA ASP A 323 2.78 -8.41 -16.94
C ASP A 323 3.37 -9.78 -16.56
N TYR A 324 4.46 -9.77 -15.78
CA TYR A 324 5.21 -10.97 -15.40
C TYR A 324 5.52 -11.01 -13.90
N ILE A 325 5.75 -12.22 -13.39
CA ILE A 325 6.40 -12.46 -12.10
C ILE A 325 7.65 -13.32 -12.34
N VAL A 326 8.81 -12.81 -11.93
CA VAL A 326 10.07 -13.57 -11.98
C VAL A 326 10.07 -14.56 -10.83
N THR A 327 10.14 -15.84 -11.16
CA THR A 327 10.07 -16.97 -10.23
C THR A 327 10.81 -18.17 -10.82
N ASP A 328 10.52 -19.40 -10.40
CA ASP A 328 11.15 -20.62 -10.88
C ASP A 328 10.16 -21.80 -10.81
N ALA A 329 10.55 -22.92 -11.42
CA ALA A 329 9.69 -24.11 -11.54
C ALA A 329 9.40 -24.81 -10.20
N VAL A 330 10.23 -24.60 -9.17
CA VAL A 330 10.03 -25.18 -7.84
C VAL A 330 9.09 -24.30 -7.03
N THR A 331 9.32 -22.99 -7.03
CA THR A 331 8.51 -22.02 -6.29
C THR A 331 7.11 -21.88 -6.89
N SER A 332 7.00 -21.84 -8.22
CA SER A 332 5.75 -21.58 -8.94
C SER A 332 5.55 -22.56 -10.10
N PRO A 333 5.26 -23.85 -9.83
CA PRO A 333 5.08 -24.86 -10.88
C PRO A 333 3.90 -24.51 -11.81
N VAL A 334 4.00 -24.89 -13.10
CA VAL A 334 3.05 -24.49 -14.15
C VAL A 334 1.62 -24.94 -13.84
N GLU A 335 1.43 -26.07 -13.15
CA GLU A 335 0.14 -26.59 -12.75
C GLU A 335 -0.61 -25.65 -11.81
N LEU A 336 0.11 -24.81 -11.08
CA LEU A 336 -0.44 -23.79 -10.18
C LEU A 336 -0.41 -22.38 -10.78
N ALA A 337 -0.11 -22.21 -12.07
CA ALA A 337 -0.04 -20.89 -12.71
C ALA A 337 -1.32 -20.05 -12.53
N SER A 338 -2.48 -20.68 -12.36
CA SER A 338 -3.77 -20.02 -12.14
C SER A 338 -3.83 -19.16 -10.86
N GLN A 339 -2.97 -19.43 -9.87
CA GLN A 339 -2.89 -18.67 -8.63
C GLN A 339 -2.29 -17.26 -8.83
N TYR A 340 -1.63 -17.01 -9.97
CA TYR A 340 -1.06 -15.72 -10.32
C TYR A 340 -1.94 -14.98 -11.33
N SER A 341 -1.93 -13.65 -11.30
CA SER A 341 -2.46 -12.83 -12.40
C SER A 341 -1.43 -12.60 -13.50
N GLU A 342 -0.15 -12.55 -13.11
CA GLU A 342 0.98 -12.36 -14.00
C GLU A 342 1.34 -13.65 -14.74
N LYS A 343 2.05 -13.51 -15.87
CA LYS A 343 2.70 -14.65 -16.52
C LYS A 343 3.95 -15.05 -15.74
N LEU A 344 4.18 -16.36 -15.62
CA LEU A 344 5.38 -16.89 -14.99
C LEU A 344 6.60 -16.65 -15.90
N ALA A 345 7.64 -16.00 -15.37
CA ALA A 345 8.95 -15.86 -16.00
C ALA A 345 9.97 -16.63 -15.15
N TYR A 346 10.37 -17.81 -15.60
CA TYR A 346 11.32 -18.64 -14.86
C TYR A 346 12.75 -18.12 -15.02
N MET A 347 13.46 -18.03 -13.89
CA MET A 347 14.89 -17.76 -13.78
C MET A 347 15.75 -18.89 -14.34
#